data_AF-A0A919AX07-F1
#
_entry.id   AF-A0A919AX07-F1
#
_cell.length_a   1.000
_cell.length_b   1.000
_cell.length_c   1.000
_cell.angle_alpha   90.00
_cell.angle_beta   90.00
_cell.angle_gamma   90.00
#
_symmetry.space_group_name_H-M   'P 1'
#
loop_
_entity.id
_entity.type
_entity.pdbx_description
1 polymer ?
#
loop_
_entity_poly.entity_id
_entity_poly.type
_entity_poly.pdbx_seq_one_letter_code
_entity_poly.pdbx_strand_id
1 'polypeptide(L)'
;MSTALRPSSRDAAIEAAFGHSIQDLNQQQAIAPASPALQRMLEMRSFLTAVESHLDEVLNRIHTATAPGQEPVAEDLAVDLQWLTAATRTRDQYRQSIDQLLRVMPASSARTHLARPTAAPAPARPAATAQAGPAVRRMR
;
A
#
# COMPACT_ATOMS: atom_id res chain seq x y z
N MET A 1 11.00 18.28 5.26
CA MET A 1 10.88 17.49 4.01
C MET A 1 9.85 16.40 4.23
N SER A 2 8.79 16.31 3.42
CA SER A 2 7.77 15.26 3.60
C SER A 2 8.27 13.95 3.00
N THR A 3 8.46 12.92 3.82
CA THR A 3 8.87 11.57 3.38
C THR A 3 7.74 10.80 2.69
N ALA A 4 6.49 11.27 2.82
CA ALA A 4 5.31 10.61 2.25
C ALA A 4 5.35 10.55 0.72
N LEU A 5 5.92 11.57 0.06
CA LEU A 5 5.92 11.71 -1.41
C LEU A 5 7.21 11.24 -2.08
N ARG A 6 8.28 10.99 -1.32
CA ARG A 6 9.54 10.54 -1.89
C ARG A 6 9.45 9.01 -2.19
N PRO A 7 9.94 8.56 -3.35
CA PRO A 7 9.99 7.14 -3.65
C PRO A 7 10.91 6.40 -2.67
N SER A 8 10.58 5.15 -2.39
CA SER A 8 11.44 4.23 -1.66
C SER A 8 11.76 3.00 -2.49
N SER A 9 12.91 2.37 -2.21
CA SER A 9 13.31 1.12 -2.86
C SER A 9 12.34 -0.06 -2.65
N ARG A 10 11.37 0.06 -1.73
CA ARG A 10 10.37 -0.98 -1.43
C ARG A 10 8.96 -0.66 -1.89
N ASP A 11 8.73 0.47 -2.56
CA ASP A 11 7.39 0.88 -2.98
C ASP A 11 6.70 -0.18 -3.84
N ALA A 12 7.36 -0.65 -4.88
CA ALA A 12 6.79 -1.66 -5.78
C ALA A 12 6.41 -2.96 -5.05
N ALA A 13 7.18 -3.38 -4.04
CA ALA A 13 6.87 -4.58 -3.26
C ALA A 13 5.66 -4.36 -2.33
N ILE A 14 5.55 -3.17 -1.74
CA ILE A 14 4.41 -2.79 -0.91
C ILE A 14 3.14 -2.69 -1.78
N GLU A 15 3.21 -2.00 -2.91
CA GLU A 15 2.08 -1.87 -3.83
C GLU A 15 1.60 -3.22 -4.36
N ALA A 16 2.52 -4.11 -4.72
CA ALA A 16 2.19 -5.46 -5.17
C ALA A 16 1.49 -6.29 -4.08
N ALA A 17 1.91 -6.16 -2.82
CA ALA A 17 1.30 -6.90 -1.72
C ALA A 17 -0.12 -6.41 -1.43
N PHE A 18 -0.31 -5.08 -1.35
CA PHE A 18 -1.58 -4.46 -0.96
C PHE A 18 -2.55 -4.23 -2.13
N GLY A 19 -2.09 -4.30 -3.38
CA GLY A 19 -2.92 -4.11 -4.57
C GLY A 19 -3.35 -2.66 -4.84
N HIS A 20 -2.70 -1.70 -4.18
CA HIS A 20 -3.00 -0.26 -4.28
C HIS A 20 -1.70 0.54 -4.37
N SER A 21 -1.75 1.72 -5.00
CA SER A 21 -0.59 2.61 -5.03
C SER A 21 -0.24 3.11 -3.63
N ILE A 22 1.03 3.48 -3.40
CA ILE A 22 1.44 4.11 -2.13
C ILE A 22 0.59 5.35 -1.81
N GLN A 23 0.23 6.13 -2.83
CA GLN A 23 -0.62 7.30 -2.66
C GLN A 23 -2.00 6.92 -2.12
N ASP A 24 -2.65 5.91 -2.72
CA ASP A 24 -3.96 5.44 -2.28
C ASP A 24 -3.90 4.86 -0.86
N LEU A 25 -2.84 4.12 -0.54
CA LEU A 25 -2.62 3.57 0.81
C LEU A 25 -2.49 4.66 1.87
N ASN A 26 -1.77 5.74 1.57
CA ASN A 26 -1.67 6.90 2.47
C ASN A 26 -3.03 7.62 2.62
N GLN A 27 -3.81 7.74 1.55
CA GLN A 27 -5.17 8.31 1.61
C GLN A 27 -6.10 7.43 2.45
N GLN A 28 -6.06 6.11 2.29
CA GLN A 28 -6.84 5.17 3.09
C GLN A 28 -6.55 5.33 4.59
N GLN A 29 -5.27 5.51 4.97
CA GLN A 29 -4.86 5.79 6.35
C GLN A 29 -5.41 7.13 6.87
N ALA A 30 -5.54 8.15 6.02
CA ALA A 30 -6.03 9.47 6.42
C ALA A 30 -7.56 9.52 6.58
N ILE A 31 -8.31 8.68 5.84
CA ILE A 31 -9.78 8.71 5.79
C ILE A 31 -10.41 7.86 6.90
N ALA A 32 -9.80 6.74 7.25
CA ALA A 32 -10.30 5.81 8.26
C ALA A 32 -9.12 5.18 9.02
N PRO A 33 -9.31 4.71 10.27
CA PRO A 33 -8.25 3.99 10.97
C PRO A 33 -7.85 2.78 10.12
N ALA A 34 -6.66 2.87 9.51
CA ALA A 34 -6.08 1.80 8.73
C ALA A 34 -5.95 0.53 9.58
N SER A 35 -5.87 -0.63 8.92
CA SER A 35 -5.46 -1.83 9.64
C SER A 35 -4.11 -1.59 10.33
N PRO A 36 -3.88 -2.12 11.56
CA PRO A 36 -2.61 -1.94 12.26
C PRO A 36 -1.39 -2.36 11.42
N ALA A 37 -1.60 -3.32 10.53
CA ALA A 37 -0.63 -3.80 9.55
C ALA A 37 -0.25 -2.74 8.51
N LEU A 38 -1.25 -2.11 7.90
CA LEU A 38 -1.04 -1.05 6.91
C LEU A 38 -0.36 0.16 7.57
N GLN A 39 -0.81 0.54 8.76
CA GLN A 39 -0.19 1.62 9.54
C GLN A 39 1.29 1.32 9.81
N ARG A 40 1.61 0.12 10.31
CA ARG A 40 3.00 -0.27 10.56
C ARG A 40 3.83 -0.31 9.28
N MET A 41 3.26 -0.79 8.17
CA MET A 41 3.94 -0.80 6.87
C MET A 41 4.30 0.60 6.40
N LEU A 42 3.35 1.53 6.43
CA LEU A 42 3.56 2.91 5.99
C LEU A 42 4.53 3.66 6.92
N GLU A 43 4.52 3.36 8.21
CA GLU A 43 5.51 3.85 9.16
C GLU A 43 6.92 3.36 8.80
N MET A 44 7.12 2.05 8.60
CA MET A 44 8.42 1.48 8.23
C MET A 44 8.92 2.01 6.89
N ARG A 45 8.03 2.17 5.90
CA ARG A 45 8.32 2.84 4.64
C ARG A 45 8.83 4.26 4.88
N SER A 46 8.16 5.04 5.72
CA SER A 46 8.56 6.44 5.98
C SER A 46 9.97 6.56 6.57
N PHE A 47 10.35 5.63 7.47
CA PHE A 47 11.71 5.55 8.01
C PHE A 47 12.73 5.14 6.96
N LEU A 48 12.41 4.13 6.12
CA LEU A 48 13.29 3.73 5.02
C LEU A 48 13.55 4.90 4.07
N THR A 49 12.50 5.63 3.66
CA THR A 49 12.62 6.82 2.81
C THR A 49 13.49 7.91 3.43
N ALA A 50 13.42 8.11 4.75
CA ALA A 50 14.25 9.09 5.45
C ALA A 50 15.74 8.71 5.42
N VAL A 51 16.04 7.42 5.62
CA VAL A 51 17.41 6.90 5.56
C VAL A 51 17.96 6.94 4.14
N GLU A 52 17.16 6.59 3.14
CA GLU A 52 17.56 6.67 1.73
C GLU A 52 17.86 8.11 1.31
N SER A 53 17.05 9.09 1.74
CA SER A 53 17.36 10.52 1.52
C SER A 53 18.69 10.92 2.14
N HIS A 54 18.97 10.52 3.37
CA HIS A 54 20.22 10.87 4.04
C HIS A 54 21.42 10.23 3.35
N LEU A 55 21.27 9.01 2.81
CA LEU A 55 22.32 8.37 2.02
C LEU A 55 22.65 9.19 0.76
N ASP A 56 21.65 9.62 0.02
CA ASP A 56 21.84 10.45 -1.17
C ASP A 56 22.56 11.76 -0.82
N GLU A 57 22.18 12.39 0.30
CA GLU A 57 22.81 13.62 0.79
C GLU A 57 24.27 13.41 1.21
N VAL A 58 24.58 12.35 1.95
CA VAL A 58 25.95 12.00 2.36
C VAL A 58 26.82 11.68 1.14
N LEU A 59 26.30 10.89 0.20
CA LEU A 59 27.01 10.56 -1.03
C LEU A 59 27.28 11.82 -1.87
N ASN A 60 26.34 12.75 -1.92
CA ASN A 60 26.53 14.03 -2.59
C ASN A 60 27.60 14.89 -1.91
N ARG A 61 27.68 14.90 -0.57
CA ARG A 61 28.76 15.58 0.16
C ARG A 61 30.12 14.97 -0.13
N ILE A 62 30.23 13.64 -0.06
CA ILE A 62 31.47 12.93 -0.38
C ILE A 62 31.89 13.24 -1.83
N HIS A 63 30.95 13.18 -2.77
CA HIS A 63 31.21 13.50 -4.18
C HIS A 63 31.71 14.94 -4.36
N THR A 64 31.12 15.89 -3.65
CA THR A 64 31.52 17.30 -3.71
C THR A 64 32.91 17.51 -3.09
N ALA A 65 33.16 16.93 -1.91
CA ALA A 65 34.43 17.04 -1.20
C ALA A 65 35.60 16.36 -1.95
N THR A 66 35.30 15.33 -2.75
CA THR A 66 36.29 14.59 -3.55
C THR A 66 36.33 15.02 -5.02
N ALA A 67 35.65 16.12 -5.36
CA ALA A 67 35.63 16.65 -6.72
C ALA A 67 37.04 17.13 -7.16
N PRO A 68 37.36 17.08 -8.47
CA PRO A 68 38.64 17.57 -8.97
C PRO A 68 38.92 19.01 -8.55
N GLY A 69 40.11 19.26 -8.00
CA GLY A 69 40.51 20.59 -7.51
C GLY A 69 39.97 20.94 -6.12
N GLN A 70 39.35 20.01 -5.41
CA GLN A 70 39.07 20.11 -3.98
C GLN A 70 40.10 19.30 -3.19
N GLU A 71 40.49 19.82 -2.03
CA GLU A 71 41.31 19.10 -1.06
C GLU A 71 40.41 18.74 0.13
N PRO A 72 39.99 17.47 0.27
CA PRO A 72 39.06 17.08 1.32
C PRO A 72 39.72 17.19 2.70
N VAL A 73 38.97 17.72 3.67
CA VAL A 73 39.34 17.62 5.08
C VAL A 73 39.19 16.17 5.51
N ALA A 74 40.29 15.53 5.91
CA ALA A 74 40.34 14.10 6.16
C ALA A 74 39.37 13.66 7.27
N GLU A 75 39.21 14.49 8.29
CA GLU A 75 38.31 14.27 9.42
C GLU A 75 36.85 14.27 8.98
N ASP A 76 36.44 15.26 8.17
CA ASP A 76 35.07 15.36 7.66
C ASP A 76 34.73 14.16 6.75
N LEU A 77 35.67 13.78 5.88
CA LEU A 77 35.50 12.62 5.01
C LEU A 77 35.40 11.32 5.82
N ALA A 78 36.19 11.16 6.89
CA ALA A 78 36.12 10.00 7.76
C ALA A 78 34.75 9.91 8.47
N VAL A 79 34.22 11.04 8.94
CA VAL A 79 32.89 11.11 9.56
C VAL A 79 31.79 10.74 8.54
N ASP A 80 31.85 11.28 7.33
CA ASP A 80 30.88 10.98 6.27
C ASP A 80 30.92 9.48 5.86
N LEU A 81 32.10 8.85 5.80
CA LEU A 81 32.24 7.42 5.52
C LEU A 81 31.67 6.53 6.64
N GLN A 82 31.84 6.93 7.91
CA GLN A 82 31.23 6.23 9.04
C GLN A 82 29.70 6.33 8.99
N TRP A 83 29.18 7.52 8.70
CA TRP A 83 27.74 7.74 8.50
C TRP A 83 27.19 6.93 7.34
N LEU A 84 27.89 6.90 6.21
CA LEU A 84 27.49 6.11 5.03
C LEU A 84 27.35 4.62 5.39
N THR A 85 28.32 4.09 6.16
CA THR A 85 28.29 2.70 6.63
C THR A 85 27.10 2.42 7.53
N ALA A 86 26.87 3.29 8.53
CA ALA A 86 25.77 3.14 9.48
C ALA A 86 24.38 3.26 8.81
N ALA A 87 24.22 4.24 7.91
CA ALA A 87 22.99 4.47 7.17
C ALA A 87 22.70 3.32 6.19
N THR A 88 23.73 2.77 5.53
CA THR A 88 23.57 1.60 4.64
C THR A 88 23.07 0.39 5.41
N ARG A 89 23.68 0.09 6.57
CA ARG A 89 23.23 -0.99 7.44
C ARG A 89 21.78 -0.79 7.89
N THR A 90 21.44 0.42 8.30
CA THR A 90 20.09 0.78 8.75
C THR A 90 19.07 0.61 7.62
N ARG A 91 19.40 1.08 6.40
CA ARG A 91 18.57 0.89 5.20
C ARG A 91 18.29 -0.59 4.97
N ASP A 92 19.32 -1.42 5.01
CA ASP A 92 19.18 -2.85 4.74
C ASP A 92 18.36 -3.56 5.84
N GLN A 93 18.48 -3.14 7.10
CA GLN A 93 17.63 -3.62 8.20
C GLN A 93 16.15 -3.27 8.00
N TYR A 94 15.85 -2.03 7.59
CA TYR A 94 14.47 -1.64 7.27
C TYR A 94 13.91 -2.42 6.07
N ARG A 95 14.70 -2.58 5.00
CA ARG A 95 14.31 -3.39 3.83
C ARG A 95 13.98 -4.83 4.23
N GLN A 96 14.83 -5.46 5.05
CA GLN A 96 14.59 -6.82 5.55
C GLN A 96 13.34 -6.91 6.43
N SER A 97 13.13 -5.93 7.30
CA SER A 97 11.96 -5.91 8.19
C SER A 97 10.66 -5.70 7.42
N ILE A 98 10.66 -4.85 6.39
CA ILE A 98 9.54 -4.68 5.46
C ILE A 98 9.28 -6.00 4.71
N ASP A 99 10.32 -6.62 4.15
CA ASP A 99 10.18 -7.91 3.45
C ASP A 99 9.63 -9.01 4.35
N GLN A 100 10.05 -9.03 5.62
CA GLN A 100 9.52 -9.95 6.61
C GLN A 100 8.04 -9.65 6.89
N LEU A 101 7.67 -8.39 7.10
CA LEU A 101 6.31 -7.96 7.35
C LEU A 101 5.38 -8.34 6.19
N LEU A 102 5.81 -8.10 4.95
CA LEU A 102 5.09 -8.48 3.73
C LEU A 102 4.92 -10.00 3.61
N ARG A 103 5.87 -10.79 4.13
CA ARG A 103 5.77 -12.26 4.12
C ARG A 103 4.80 -12.80 5.16
N VAL A 104 4.83 -12.26 6.38
CA VAL A 104 3.94 -12.71 7.47
C VAL A 104 2.53 -12.16 7.34
N MET A 105 2.37 -11.07 6.62
CA MET A 105 1.10 -10.45 6.31
C MET A 105 0.93 -10.38 4.80
N PRO A 106 0.38 -11.42 4.14
CA PRO A 106 -0.29 -11.15 2.89
C PRO A 106 -1.39 -10.14 3.24
N ALA A 107 -1.33 -8.94 2.65
CA ALA A 107 -2.58 -8.22 2.47
C ALA A 107 -3.54 -9.19 1.78
N SER A 108 -4.84 -9.03 2.00
CA SER A 108 -5.88 -9.91 1.48
C SER A 108 -5.98 -9.90 -0.05
N SER A 109 -4.89 -10.02 -0.80
CA SER A 109 -4.86 -10.33 -2.21
C SER A 109 -5.38 -11.76 -2.35
N ALA A 110 -6.61 -11.86 -2.83
CA ALA A 110 -7.32 -13.08 -3.23
C ALA A 110 -7.93 -13.95 -2.11
N ARG A 111 -8.94 -13.43 -1.41
CA ARG A 111 -10.09 -14.27 -1.04
C ARG A 111 -11.29 -13.87 -1.89
N THR A 112 -11.37 -14.53 -3.04
CA THR A 112 -12.64 -14.86 -3.69
C THR A 112 -13.37 -13.72 -4.40
N HIS A 113 -12.91 -13.38 -5.61
CA HIS A 113 -13.84 -13.11 -6.71
C HIS A 113 -14.18 -14.44 -7.41
N LEU A 114 -14.59 -15.47 -6.65
CA LEU A 114 -15.46 -16.49 -7.25
C LEU A 114 -16.75 -15.75 -7.52
N ALA A 115 -16.95 -15.40 -8.78
CA ALA A 115 -18.22 -14.96 -9.30
C ALA A 115 -19.30 -15.88 -8.72
N ARG A 116 -20.10 -15.36 -7.81
CA ARG A 116 -21.34 -16.01 -7.38
C ARG A 116 -22.18 -16.12 -8.64
N PRO A 117 -22.54 -17.32 -9.13
CA PRO A 117 -23.57 -17.41 -10.15
C PRO A 117 -24.82 -16.79 -9.53
N THR A 118 -25.28 -15.69 -10.11
CA THR A 118 -26.58 -15.08 -9.83
C THR A 118 -27.66 -16.10 -10.20
N ALA A 119 -28.03 -16.94 -9.24
CA ALA A 119 -29.23 -17.74 -9.35
C ALA A 119 -30.45 -16.84 -9.08
N ALA A 120 -31.11 -16.38 -10.13
CA ALA A 120 -32.55 -16.06 -10.17
C ALA A 120 -32.97 -15.90 -11.64
N PRO A 121 -34.11 -16.48 -12.06
CA PRO A 121 -35.38 -15.88 -11.67
C PRO A 121 -36.42 -16.87 -11.10
N ALA A 122 -37.29 -16.31 -10.29
CA ALA A 122 -38.46 -16.94 -9.68
C ALA A 122 -39.43 -17.52 -10.74
N PRO A 123 -40.23 -18.56 -10.39
CA PRO A 123 -41.25 -19.07 -11.28
C PRO A 123 -42.35 -18.03 -11.50
N ALA A 124 -42.67 -17.76 -12.77
CA ALA A 124 -43.82 -16.96 -13.16
C ALA A 124 -45.11 -17.64 -12.68
N ARG A 125 -45.93 -16.94 -11.89
CA ARG A 125 -47.33 -17.32 -11.62
C ARG A 125 -48.13 -17.24 -12.92
N PRO A 126 -48.93 -18.25 -13.29
CA PRO A 126 -49.86 -18.11 -14.39
C PRO A 126 -50.95 -17.10 -14.02
N ALA A 127 -51.15 -16.11 -14.89
CA ALA A 127 -52.34 -15.29 -14.90
C ALA A 127 -53.50 -16.13 -15.46
N ALA A 128 -54.59 -16.26 -14.70
CA ALA A 128 -55.88 -16.67 -15.25
C ALA A 128 -56.91 -15.62 -14.81
N THR A 129 -57.20 -14.73 -15.74
CA THR A 129 -58.24 -13.70 -15.66
C THR A 129 -59.60 -14.34 -15.96
N ALA A 130 -60.58 -14.02 -15.10
CA ALA A 130 -62.00 -13.86 -15.38
C ALA A 130 -62.77 -14.97 -16.13
N GLN A 131 -63.75 -15.56 -15.43
CA GLN A 131 -65.08 -15.72 -16.01
C GLN A 131 -66.13 -15.09 -15.10
N ALA A 132 -66.88 -14.18 -15.69
CA ALA A 132 -67.99 -13.45 -15.10
C ALA A 132 -69.33 -14.12 -15.44
N GLY A 133 -70.15 -14.36 -14.40
CA GLY A 133 -71.62 -14.43 -14.44
C GLY A 133 -72.29 -15.67 -15.08
N PRO A 134 -73.60 -15.90 -14.83
CA PRO A 134 -74.57 -14.94 -14.29
C PRO A 134 -75.33 -15.39 -13.02
N ALA A 135 -75.84 -14.40 -12.32
CA ALA A 135 -76.91 -14.53 -11.33
C ALA A 135 -78.24 -14.91 -12.01
N VAL A 136 -78.95 -15.90 -11.46
CA VAL A 136 -80.37 -16.10 -11.75
C VAL A 136 -81.18 -15.94 -10.46
N ARG A 137 -81.85 -14.80 -10.47
CA ARG A 137 -82.90 -14.22 -9.65
C ARG A 137 -83.96 -15.21 -9.10
N ARG A 138 -84.28 -15.04 -7.80
CA ARG A 138 -85.47 -15.57 -7.10
C ARG A 138 -86.80 -15.06 -7.68
N MET A 139 -87.79 -15.94 -7.76
CA MET A 139 -89.25 -15.77 -7.52
C MET A 139 -89.85 -17.18 -7.79
N ARG A 140 -90.61 -17.82 -6.90
CA ARG A 140 -91.85 -17.39 -6.27
C ARG A 140 -92.17 -18.32 -5.08
#